data_AF-A0A356J0Q7-F1
#
_entry.id   AF-A0A356J0Q7-F1
#
_cell.length_a   1.000
_cell.length_b   1.000
_cell.length_c   1.000
_cell.angle_alpha   90.00
_cell.angle_beta   90.00
_cell.angle_gamma   90.00
#
_symmetry.space_group_name_H-M   'P 1'
#
loop_
_entity.id
_entity.type
_entity.pdbx_description
1 polymer ?
#
loop_
_entity_poly.entity_id
_entity_poly.type
_entity_poly.pdbx_seq_one_letter_code
_entity_poly.pdbx_strand_id
1 'polypeptide(L)' 'ESLKKVVREISIPVFAIGGVGAENIAVLRAIGVKHFAVCRAVCKARNIREAINEIKDEISGQWPVL' A
#
# COMPACT_ATOMS: atom_id res chain seq x y z
N GLU A 1 16.63 -7.79 8.36
CA GLU A 1 16.86 -6.35 8.15
C GLU A 1 15.53 -5.60 8.09
N SER A 2 15.49 -4.30 8.44
CA SER A 2 14.24 -3.54 8.49
C SER A 2 13.85 -2.97 7.12
N LEU A 3 12.54 -3.01 6.78
CA LEU A 3 11.97 -2.46 5.53
C LEU A 3 12.38 -1.00 5.27
N LYS A 4 12.51 -0.19 6.33
CA LYS A 4 12.92 1.22 6.25
C LYS A 4 14.35 1.39 5.69
N LYS A 5 15.25 0.46 5.99
CA LYS A 5 16.63 0.46 5.48
C LYS A 5 16.62 0.18 3.98
N VAL A 6 15.93 -0.89 3.59
CA VAL A 6 15.78 -1.30 2.19
C VAL A 6 15.26 -0.16 1.33
N VAL A 7 14.13 0.45 1.72
CA VAL A 7 13.50 1.55 0.97
C VAL A 7 14.40 2.78 0.80
N ARG A 8 15.34 3.02 1.73
CA ARG A 8 16.25 4.18 1.68
C ARG A 8 17.52 3.93 0.87
N GLU A 9 18.03 2.71 0.89
CA GLU A 9 19.36 2.39 0.33
C GLU A 9 19.29 1.84 -1.10
N ILE A 10 18.16 1.24 -1.50
CA ILE A 10 18.05 0.63 -2.83
C ILE A 10 17.43 1.58 -3.84
N SER A 11 17.95 1.54 -5.08
CA SER A 11 17.47 2.39 -6.18
C SER A 11 16.41 1.73 -7.08
N ILE A 12 16.15 0.43 -6.89
CA ILE A 12 15.10 -0.29 -7.62
C ILE A 12 13.73 -0.09 -6.95
N PRO A 13 12.61 -0.21 -7.69
CA PRO A 13 11.28 -0.13 -7.11
C PRO A 13 11.05 -1.18 -6.00
N VAL A 14 10.61 -0.72 -4.82
CA VAL A 14 10.17 -1.57 -3.71
C VAL A 14 8.66 -1.67 -3.70
N PHE A 15 8.15 -2.90 -3.54
CA PHE A 15 6.74 -3.20 -3.32
C PHE A 15 6.56 -3.80 -1.92
N ALA A 16 5.81 -3.13 -1.05
CA ALA A 16 5.42 -3.72 0.23
C ALA A 16 4.32 -4.75 0.02
N ILE A 17 4.53 -5.97 0.54
CA ILE A 17 3.59 -7.09 0.45
C ILE A 17 3.46 -7.76 1.81
N GLY A 18 2.36 -8.49 2.01
CA GLY A 18 2.12 -9.25 3.23
C GLY A 18 1.52 -8.38 4.35
N GLY A 19 0.24 -8.61 4.64
CA GLY A 19 -0.46 -7.86 5.69
C GLY A 19 -0.70 -6.38 5.39
N VAL A 20 -0.66 -5.97 4.12
CA VAL A 20 -0.95 -4.59 3.70
C VAL A 20 -2.47 -4.38 3.58
N GLY A 21 -2.96 -3.26 4.09
CA GLY A 21 -4.36 -2.83 4.07
C GLY A 21 -4.49 -1.32 4.33
N ALA A 22 -5.71 -0.78 4.26
CA ALA A 22 -5.98 0.64 4.48
C ALA A 22 -5.43 1.13 5.84
N GLU A 23 -5.47 0.27 6.86
CA GLU A 23 -5.04 0.56 8.23
C GLU A 23 -3.54 0.84 8.39
N ASN A 24 -2.69 0.44 7.44
CA ASN A 24 -1.23 0.56 7.58
C ASN A 24 -0.50 1.19 6.40
N ILE A 25 -1.20 1.49 5.30
CA ILE A 25 -0.59 2.15 4.14
C ILE A 25 0.02 3.51 4.52
N ALA A 26 -0.66 4.33 5.33
CA ALA A 26 -0.11 5.61 5.78
C ALA A 26 1.24 5.47 6.51
N VAL A 27 1.37 4.48 7.40
CA VAL A 27 2.62 4.20 8.14
C VAL A 27 3.72 3.71 7.19
N LEU A 28 3.38 2.85 6.24
CA LEU A 28 4.32 2.35 5.23
C LEU A 28 4.81 3.46 4.30
N ARG A 29 3.93 4.40 3.91
CA ARG A 29 4.32 5.60 3.15
C ARG A 29 5.28 6.48 3.94
N ALA A 30 5.05 6.67 5.23
CA ALA A 30 5.90 7.50 6.09
C ALA A 30 7.36 6.98 6.19
N ILE A 31 7.59 5.69 5.96
CA ILE A 31 8.95 5.11 5.89
C ILE A 31 9.53 5.06 4.47
N GLY A 32 8.78 5.53 3.47
CA GLY A 32 9.21 5.73 2.08
C GLY A 32 8.68 4.69 1.08
N VAL A 33 7.80 3.76 1.48
CA VAL A 33 7.20 2.80 0.56
C VAL A 33 6.32 3.53 -0.45
N LYS A 34 6.52 3.26 -1.74
CA LYS A 34 5.77 3.88 -2.85
C LYS A 34 4.80 2.94 -3.54
N HIS A 35 5.04 1.63 -3.47
CA HIS A 35 4.23 0.63 -4.17
C HIS A 35 3.80 -0.47 -3.20
N PHE A 36 2.62 -1.03 -3.46
CA PHE A 36 1.95 -1.98 -2.58
C PHE A 36 1.38 -3.13 -3.41
N ALA A 37 1.49 -4.36 -2.91
CA ALA A 37 0.70 -5.47 -3.41
C ALA A 37 -0.25 -5.95 -2.31
N VAL A 38 -1.54 -5.85 -2.57
CA VAL A 38 -2.60 -6.15 -1.61
C VAL A 38 -3.42 -7.34 -2.09
N CYS A 39 -3.64 -8.32 -1.21
CA CYS A 39 -4.42 -9.52 -1.53
C CYS A 39 -5.50 -9.77 -0.47
N ARG A 40 -5.13 -10.22 0.74
CA ARG A 40 -6.11 -10.61 1.77
C ARG A 40 -7.10 -9.51 2.15
N ALA A 41 -6.66 -8.26 2.28
CA ALA A 41 -7.52 -7.13 2.62
C ALA A 41 -8.61 -6.87 1.55
N VAL A 42 -8.33 -7.16 0.28
CA VAL A 42 -9.31 -7.03 -0.82
C VAL A 42 -10.14 -8.32 -0.95
N CYS A 43 -9.51 -9.47 -1.11
CA CYS A 43 -10.21 -10.72 -1.43
C CYS A 43 -11.09 -11.25 -0.28
N LYS A 44 -10.86 -10.81 0.96
CA LYS A 44 -11.70 -11.16 2.12
C LYS A 44 -12.64 -10.04 2.55
N ALA A 45 -12.67 -8.92 1.83
CA ALA A 45 -13.57 -7.82 2.16
C ALA A 45 -15.02 -8.25 1.96
N ARG A 46 -15.90 -7.83 2.87
CA ARG A 46 -17.35 -7.97 2.69
C ARG A 46 -17.82 -7.24 1.42
N ASN A 47 -17.18 -6.11 1.12
CA ASN A 47 -17.43 -5.29 -0.05
C ASN A 47 -16.09 -4.97 -0.73
N ILE A 48 -15.79 -5.69 -1.82
CA ILE A 48 -14.52 -5.57 -2.55
C ILE A 48 -14.33 -4.14 -3.10
N ARG A 49 -15.39 -3.52 -3.60
CA ARG A 49 -15.33 -2.18 -4.18
C ARG A 49 -14.94 -1.13 -3.14
N GLU A 50 -15.56 -1.21 -1.97
CA GLU A 50 -15.29 -0.32 -0.85
C GLU A 50 -13.85 -0.47 -0.34
N ALA A 51 -13.39 -1.72 -0.12
CA ALA A 51 -12.01 -1.97 0.29
C ALA A 51 -10.98 -1.45 -0.73
N ILE A 52 -11.25 -1.62 -2.03
CA ILE A 52 -10.39 -1.06 -3.09
C ILE A 52 -10.39 0.47 -3.04
N ASN A 53 -11.53 1.11 -2.81
CA ASN A 53 -11.61 2.57 -2.72
C ASN A 53 -10.86 3.10 -1.50
N GLU A 54 -11.03 2.50 -0.32
CA GLU A 54 -10.28 2.88 0.89
C GLU A 54 -8.77 2.76 0.68
N ILE A 55 -8.31 1.64 0.11
CA ILE A 55 -6.89 1.43 -0.22
C ILE A 55 -6.41 2.48 -1.25
N LYS A 56 -7.24 2.81 -2.25
CA LYS A 56 -6.92 3.83 -3.24
C LYS A 56 -6.81 5.21 -2.63
N ASP A 57 -7.73 5.59 -1.76
CA ASP A 57 -7.71 6.89 -1.07
C ASP A 57 -6.46 6.99 -0.18
N GLU A 58 -6.08 5.88 0.46
CA GLU A 58 -4.85 5.78 1.23
C GLU A 58 -3.59 5.75 0.37
N ILE A 59 -3.62 5.36 -0.90
CA ILE A 59 -2.42 5.39 -1.75
C ILE A 59 -2.31 6.74 -2.46
N SER A 60 -3.44 7.29 -2.88
CA SER A 60 -3.50 8.43 -3.79
C SER A 60 -4.03 9.68 -3.10
N GLY A 61 -3.16 10.67 -2.95
CA GLY A 61 -3.63 12.04 -3.14
C GLY A 61 -3.94 12.20 -4.62
N GLN A 62 -5.21 12.01 -5.01
CA GLN A 62 -5.73 12.11 -6.39
C GLN A 62 -5.07 11.17 -7.42
N TRP A 63 -5.58 9.95 -7.52
CA TRP A 63 -5.40 9.14 -8.74
C TRP A 63 -6.43 9.62 -9.78
N PRO A 64 -6.04 9.94 -11.03
CA PRO A 64 -7.03 10.30 -12.04
C PRO A 64 -7.90 9.07 -12.32
N VAL A 65 -9.19 9.20 -12.02
CA VAL A 65 -10.23 8.30 -12.51
C VAL A 65 -10.13 8.32 -14.04
N LEU A 66 -9.81 7.16 -14.63
CA LEU A 66 -9.93 6.92 -16.08
C LEU A 66 -11.38 7.06 -16.51
#